data_AF-A0A9J7LR16-F1
#
_entry.id   AF-A0A9J7LR16-F1
#
_cell.length_a   1.000
_cell.length_b   1.000
_cell.length_c   1.000
_cell.angle_alpha   90.00
_cell.angle_beta   90.00
_cell.angle_gamma   90.00
#
_symmetry.space_group_name_H-M   'P 1'
#
loop_
_entity.id
_entity.type
_entity.pdbx_description
1 polymer ?
#
loop_
_entity_poly.entity_id
_entity_poly.type
_entity_poly.pdbx_seq_one_letter_code
_entity_poly.pdbx_strand_id
1 'polypeptide(L)'
;MIGIPVSQIVIGTLFLNQCTIQRMIPIFLVVWGSFGVFKTLLSTGERVRNHVRKNEGEDDKEKNAKPNPLDGLISVFLFAWFIAGNYWIFSVYTTVNTVDSTSALYCHGTLYYFAFWMTIAMYILIGVAILIACCCCFVCCCCCGKKGSADIEK
;
A
#
# COMPACT_ATOMS: atom_id res chain seq x y z
N MET A 1 -9.30 0.57 8.01
CA MET A 1 -8.81 1.96 8.10
C MET A 1 -9.05 2.66 6.76
N ILE A 2 -10.22 3.26 6.56
CA ILE A 2 -10.59 3.93 5.30
C ILE A 2 -10.23 5.43 5.34
N GLY A 3 -9.97 5.99 6.52
CA GLY A 3 -9.65 7.41 6.68
C GLY A 3 -8.38 7.86 5.97
N ILE A 4 -7.36 6.99 5.91
CA ILE A 4 -6.08 7.28 5.24
C ILE A 4 -6.23 7.39 3.71
N PRO A 5 -6.84 6.40 3.00
CA PRO A 5 -7.01 6.54 1.55
C PRO A 5 -7.93 7.71 1.17
N VAL A 6 -8.93 8.03 2.00
CA VAL A 6 -9.81 9.18 1.76
C VAL A 6 -9.06 10.50 1.89
N SER A 7 -8.24 10.68 2.94
CA SER A 7 -7.45 11.90 3.08
C SER A 7 -6.44 12.07 1.93
N GLN A 8 -5.86 10.98 1.43
CA GLN A 8 -4.98 11.01 0.26
C GLN A 8 -5.69 11.49 -1.01
N ILE A 9 -6.91 11.02 -1.26
CA ILE A 9 -7.71 11.47 -2.41
C ILE A 9 -8.13 12.92 -2.25
N VAL A 10 -8.58 13.32 -1.06
CA VAL A 10 -9.04 14.69 -0.78
C VAL A 10 -7.90 15.70 -0.89
N ILE A 11 -6.75 15.43 -0.26
CA ILE A 11 -5.58 16.33 -0.34
C ILE A 11 -5.04 16.36 -1.77
N GLY A 12 -4.96 15.20 -2.44
CA GLY A 12 -4.50 15.11 -3.83
C GLY A 12 -5.37 15.89 -4.81
N THR A 13 -6.70 15.92 -4.60
CA THR A 13 -7.64 16.64 -5.49
C THR A 13 -7.76 18.12 -5.14
N LEU A 14 -7.84 18.50 -3.86
CA LEU A 14 -7.98 19.89 -3.43
C LEU A 14 -6.75 20.74 -3.77
N PHE A 15 -5.56 20.16 -3.63
CA PHE A 15 -4.30 20.88 -3.87
C PHE A 15 -3.66 20.52 -5.22
N LEU A 16 -4.39 19.85 -6.14
CA LEU A 16 -3.88 19.40 -7.44
C LEU A 16 -3.35 20.54 -8.32
N ASN A 17 -3.98 21.71 -8.24
CA ASN A 17 -3.62 22.88 -9.03
C ASN A 17 -2.65 23.84 -8.31
N GLN A 18 -2.28 23.54 -7.06
CA GLN A 18 -1.42 24.39 -6.23
C GLN A 18 0.05 23.93 -6.24
N CYS A 19 0.43 23.05 -7.17
CA CYS A 19 1.82 22.65 -7.41
C CYS A 19 2.16 22.73 -8.90
N THR A 20 2.78 23.85 -9.29
CA THR A 20 3.29 24.09 -10.65
C THR A 20 4.60 23.34 -10.91
N ILE A 21 5.38 23.10 -9.85
CA ILE A 21 6.68 22.42 -9.96
C ILE A 21 6.58 20.97 -10.46
N GLN A 22 5.54 20.24 -10.05
CA GLN A 22 5.43 18.80 -10.28
C GLN A 22 3.99 18.32 -10.15
N ARG A 23 3.24 18.36 -11.26
CA ARG A 23 1.84 17.94 -11.31
C ARG A 23 1.62 16.44 -11.08
N MET A 24 2.71 15.65 -11.09
CA MET A 24 2.67 14.20 -10.88
C MET A 24 2.57 13.79 -9.40
N ILE A 25 2.96 14.65 -8.44
CA ILE A 25 2.89 14.33 -7.00
C ILE A 25 1.44 14.16 -6.52
N PRO A 26 0.50 15.07 -6.83
CA PRO A 26 -0.91 14.89 -6.49
C PRO A 26 -1.51 13.63 -7.12
N ILE A 27 -1.17 13.33 -8.38
CA ILE A 27 -1.66 12.14 -9.09
C ILE A 27 -1.15 10.87 -8.41
N PHE A 28 0.12 10.85 -8.00
CA PHE A 28 0.70 9.75 -7.24
C PHE A 28 -0.11 9.45 -5.96
N LEU A 29 -0.46 10.47 -5.18
CA LEU A 29 -1.28 10.36 -3.97
C LEU A 29 -2.67 9.77 -4.25
N VAL A 30 -3.35 10.24 -5.30
CA VAL A 30 -4.70 9.80 -5.68
C VAL A 30 -4.69 8.32 -6.10
N VAL A 31 -3.70 7.92 -6.88
CA VAL A 31 -3.55 6.53 -7.34
C VAL A 31 -3.32 5.61 -6.12
N TRP A 32 -2.40 5.98 -5.23
CA TRP A 32 -2.12 5.19 -4.02
C TRP A 32 -3.34 5.06 -3.10
N GLY A 33 -4.11 6.14 -2.91
CA GLY A 33 -5.37 6.13 -2.15
C GLY A 33 -6.47 5.28 -2.82
N SER A 34 -6.60 5.38 -4.14
CA SER A 34 -7.61 4.63 -4.92
C SER A 34 -7.39 3.13 -4.84
N PHE A 35 -6.14 2.67 -4.91
CA PHE A 35 -5.83 1.25 -4.75
C PHE A 35 -6.14 0.73 -3.34
N GLY A 36 -5.99 1.56 -2.30
CA GLY A 36 -6.42 1.22 -0.94
C GLY A 36 -7.93 1.00 -0.82
N VAL A 37 -8.73 1.85 -1.48
CA VAL A 37 -10.19 1.66 -1.58
C VAL A 37 -10.52 0.42 -2.40
N PHE A 38 -9.86 0.24 -3.55
CA PHE A 38 -10.09 -0.90 -4.43
C PHE A 38 -9.86 -2.25 -3.73
N LYS A 39 -8.76 -2.41 -2.98
CA LYS A 39 -8.54 -3.63 -2.18
C LYS A 39 -9.61 -3.85 -1.10
N THR A 40 -10.09 -2.77 -0.48
CA THR A 40 -11.19 -2.85 0.50
C THR A 40 -12.49 -3.31 -0.15
N LEU A 41 -12.77 -2.83 -1.37
CA LEU A 41 -13.91 -3.25 -2.17
C LEU A 41 -13.79 -4.71 -2.61
N LEU A 42 -12.62 -5.16 -3.08
CA LEU A 42 -12.38 -6.56 -3.45
C LEU A 42 -12.58 -7.48 -2.25
N SER A 43 -12.00 -7.17 -1.08
CA SER A 43 -12.18 -7.97 0.14
C SER A 43 -13.65 -8.07 0.57
N THR A 44 -14.40 -6.98 0.44
CA THR A 44 -15.85 -6.97 0.74
C THR A 44 -16.63 -7.76 -0.30
N GLY A 45 -16.30 -7.62 -1.59
CA GLY A 45 -16.93 -8.36 -2.68
C GLY A 45 -16.70 -9.87 -2.58
N GLU A 46 -15.50 -10.30 -2.20
CA GLU A 46 -15.19 -11.70 -1.92
C GLU A 46 -15.95 -12.23 -0.71
N ARG A 47 -16.09 -11.44 0.36
CA ARG A 47 -16.91 -11.80 1.53
C ARG A 47 -18.37 -11.97 1.16
N VAL A 48 -18.94 -11.06 0.38
CA VAL A 48 -20.34 -11.15 -0.09
C VAL A 48 -20.51 -12.35 -1.01
N ARG A 49 -19.62 -12.56 -1.97
CA ARG A 49 -19.65 -13.72 -2.86
C ARG A 49 -19.52 -15.04 -2.10
N ASN A 50 -18.65 -15.09 -1.10
CA ASN A 50 -18.53 -16.26 -0.22
C ASN A 50 -19.77 -16.45 0.65
N HIS A 51 -20.41 -15.38 1.11
CA HIS A 51 -21.64 -15.45 1.89
C HIS A 51 -22.83 -15.92 1.05
N VAL A 52 -22.97 -15.45 -0.18
CA VAL A 52 -23.97 -15.93 -1.15
C VAL A 52 -23.72 -17.39 -1.48
N ARG A 53 -22.47 -17.77 -1.79
CA ARG A 53 -22.11 -19.17 -2.07
C ARG A 53 -22.39 -20.11 -0.90
N LYS A 54 -22.21 -19.65 0.33
CA LYS A 54 -22.53 -20.42 1.55
C LYS A 54 -24.04 -20.66 1.73
N ASN A 55 -24.90 -19.76 1.23
CA ASN A 55 -26.35 -19.93 1.31
C ASN A 55 -26.91 -20.90 0.27
N GLU A 56 -26.21 -21.13 -0.84
CA GLU A 56 -26.63 -22.07 -1.90
C GLU A 56 -26.25 -23.54 -1.64
N GLY A 57 -25.60 -23.86 -0.52
CA GLY A 57 -25.38 -25.26 -0.10
C GLY A 57 -24.42 -26.06 -1.00
N GLU A 58 -23.59 -25.40 -1.80
CA GLU A 58 -22.56 -26.05 -2.61
C GLU A 58 -21.26 -26.20 -1.79
N ASP A 59 -21.28 -27.18 -0.88
CA ASP A 59 -20.08 -27.68 -0.21
C ASP A 59 -19.16 -28.37 -1.25
N ASP A 60 -17.85 -28.27 -1.03
CA ASP A 60 -16.76 -28.96 -1.75
C ASP A 60 -16.29 -28.43 -3.11
N LYS A 61 -15.84 -27.15 -3.17
CA LYS A 61 -14.61 -26.78 -3.91
C LYS A 61 -13.80 -25.72 -3.17
N GLU A 62 -13.18 -26.16 -2.07
CA GLU A 62 -12.00 -25.53 -1.51
C GLU A 62 -10.85 -25.55 -2.57
N LYS A 63 -9.99 -24.53 -2.54
CA LYS A 63 -8.60 -24.51 -3.07
C LYS A 63 -8.28 -24.11 -4.51
N ASN A 64 -9.17 -23.47 -5.26
CA ASN A 64 -8.70 -22.66 -6.40
C ASN A 64 -9.49 -21.35 -6.47
N ALA A 65 -9.30 -20.49 -5.47
CA ALA A 65 -9.33 -19.06 -5.77
C ALA A 65 -8.19 -18.87 -6.78
N LYS A 66 -8.49 -19.03 -8.08
CA LYS A 66 -7.52 -18.70 -9.13
C LYS A 66 -7.06 -17.29 -8.77
N PRO A 67 -5.75 -17.07 -8.55
CA PRO A 67 -5.26 -15.72 -8.34
C PRO A 67 -5.76 -14.94 -9.54
N ASN A 68 -6.63 -13.96 -9.30
CA ASN A 68 -7.14 -13.14 -10.38
C ASN A 68 -5.89 -12.58 -11.06
N PRO A 69 -5.61 -12.88 -12.34
CA PRO A 69 -4.40 -12.39 -13.01
C PRO A 69 -4.34 -10.86 -12.97
N LEU A 70 -5.50 -10.21 -12.82
CA LEU A 70 -5.66 -8.78 -12.55
C LEU A 70 -4.99 -8.32 -11.25
N ASP A 71 -5.02 -9.11 -10.17
CA ASP A 71 -4.38 -8.74 -8.90
C ASP A 71 -2.84 -8.71 -9.04
N GLY A 72 -2.28 -9.68 -9.77
CA GLY A 72 -0.86 -9.70 -10.13
C GLY A 72 -0.47 -8.51 -11.02
N LEU A 73 -1.25 -8.22 -12.05
CA LEU A 73 -1.00 -7.08 -12.95
C LEU A 73 -1.08 -5.75 -12.20
N ILE A 74 -2.09 -5.58 -11.34
CA ILE A 74 -2.24 -4.40 -10.49
C ILE A 74 -1.05 -4.25 -9.54
N SER A 75 -0.57 -5.36 -8.97
CA SER A 75 0.59 -5.34 -8.06
C SER A 75 1.87 -4.90 -8.77
N VAL A 76 2.13 -5.39 -9.99
CA VAL A 76 3.30 -4.96 -10.79
C VAL A 76 3.19 -3.48 -11.16
N PHE A 77 2.00 -3.05 -11.60
CA PHE A 77 1.75 -1.64 -11.90
C PHE A 77 1.98 -0.75 -10.67
N LEU A 78 1.44 -1.13 -9.52
CA LEU A 78 1.61 -0.44 -8.25
C LEU A 78 3.07 -0.35 -7.83
N PHE A 79 3.84 -1.41 -8.03
CA PHE A 79 5.26 -1.43 -7.70
C PHE A 79 6.06 -0.46 -8.58
N ALA A 80 5.84 -0.50 -9.90
CA ALA A 80 6.46 0.45 -10.82
C ALA A 80 6.04 1.91 -10.50
N TRP A 81 4.77 2.11 -10.19
CA TRP A 81 4.22 3.42 -9.81
C TRP A 81 4.80 3.93 -8.49
N PHE A 82 5.04 3.05 -7.52
CA PHE A 82 5.71 3.40 -6.27
C PHE A 82 7.12 3.91 -6.52
N ILE A 83 7.90 3.25 -7.39
CA ILE A 83 9.25 3.71 -7.76
C ILE A 83 9.20 5.09 -8.42
N ALA A 84 8.29 5.29 -9.37
CA ALA A 84 8.09 6.58 -10.02
C ALA A 84 7.69 7.69 -9.03
N GLY A 85 6.80 7.37 -8.09
CA GLY A 85 6.39 8.27 -7.01
C GLY A 85 7.54 8.74 -6.15
N ASN A 86 8.43 7.82 -5.76
CA ASN A 86 9.63 8.16 -5.01
C ASN A 86 10.52 9.11 -5.80
N TYR A 87 10.75 8.83 -7.08
CA TYR A 87 11.51 9.74 -7.94
C TYR A 87 10.88 11.14 -7.98
N TRP A 88 9.56 11.27 -8.14
CA TRP A 88 8.91 12.58 -8.19
C TRP A 88 9.00 13.35 -6.87
N ILE A 89 8.87 12.67 -5.72
CA ILE A 89 8.96 13.28 -4.39
C ILE A 89 10.41 13.72 -4.11
N PHE A 90 11.39 12.84 -4.32
CA PHE A 90 12.79 13.13 -4.02
C PHE A 90 13.42 14.10 -5.03
N SER A 91 13.01 14.08 -6.30
CA SER A 91 13.54 14.98 -7.32
C SER A 91 13.25 16.45 -7.06
N VAL A 92 12.17 16.77 -6.35
CA VAL A 92 11.81 18.17 -6.03
C VAL A 92 12.11 18.55 -4.59
N TYR A 93 12.65 17.63 -3.79
CA TYR A 93 12.89 17.85 -2.36
C TYR A 93 13.79 19.06 -2.09
N THR A 94 14.76 19.33 -2.97
CA THR A 94 15.72 20.43 -2.83
C THR A 94 15.29 21.72 -3.53
N THR A 95 14.33 21.66 -4.45
CA THR A 95 13.95 22.79 -5.32
C THR A 95 12.54 23.30 -5.05
N VAL A 96 11.77 22.61 -4.20
CA VAL A 96 10.40 23.00 -3.85
C VAL A 96 10.38 24.29 -3.03
N ASN A 97 9.63 25.28 -3.51
CA ASN A 97 9.32 26.47 -2.74
C ASN A 97 7.90 26.36 -2.18
N THR A 98 7.76 26.33 -0.86
CA THR A 98 6.46 26.23 -0.17
C THR A 98 5.91 27.58 0.29
N VAL A 99 6.67 28.67 0.07
CA VAL A 99 6.40 30.01 0.59
C VAL A 99 5.90 30.94 -0.52
N ASP A 100 6.59 30.97 -1.66
CA ASP A 100 6.28 31.91 -2.76
C ASP A 100 5.33 31.29 -3.80
N SER A 101 4.05 31.64 -3.68
CA SER A 101 2.97 31.19 -4.59
C SER A 101 3.11 31.66 -6.05
N THR A 102 3.96 32.65 -6.32
CA THR A 102 4.23 33.19 -7.65
C THR A 102 5.40 32.50 -8.36
N SER A 103 6.14 31.65 -7.65
CA SER A 103 7.29 30.96 -8.23
C SER A 103 6.86 29.78 -9.11
N ALA A 104 7.58 29.55 -10.21
CA ALA A 104 7.36 28.36 -11.06
C ALA A 104 7.67 27.04 -10.33
N LEU A 105 8.36 27.14 -9.20
CA LEU A 105 8.77 26.04 -8.31
C LEU A 105 7.84 25.91 -7.09
N TYR A 106 6.69 26.59 -7.09
CA TYR A 106 5.76 26.56 -5.97
C TYR A 106 5.07 25.20 -5.83
N CYS A 107 5.00 24.71 -4.59
CA CYS A 107 4.12 23.62 -4.22
C CYS A 107 3.59 23.83 -2.81
N HIS A 108 2.27 23.68 -2.64
CA HIS A 108 1.63 23.85 -1.35
C HIS A 108 2.22 22.88 -0.30
N GLY A 109 2.74 23.44 0.80
CA GLY A 109 3.47 22.68 1.82
C GLY A 109 2.68 21.49 2.36
N THR A 110 1.37 21.66 2.61
CA THR A 110 0.51 20.57 3.09
C THR A 110 0.53 19.35 2.17
N LEU A 111 0.43 19.54 0.85
CA LEU A 111 0.43 18.42 -0.09
C LEU A 111 1.80 17.74 -0.15
N TYR A 112 2.86 18.55 -0.20
CA TYR A 112 4.23 18.05 -0.27
C TYR A 112 4.62 17.27 0.99
N TYR A 113 4.47 17.86 2.18
CA TYR A 113 4.77 17.19 3.44
C TYR A 113 3.91 15.95 3.63
N PHE A 114 2.63 16.00 3.26
CA PHE A 114 1.78 14.84 3.34
C PHE A 114 2.26 13.69 2.43
N ALA A 115 2.60 13.96 1.16
CA ALA A 115 3.17 12.96 0.26
C ALA A 115 4.47 12.35 0.80
N PHE A 116 5.35 13.20 1.34
CA PHE A 116 6.62 12.81 1.91
C PHE A 116 6.45 11.92 3.15
N TRP A 117 5.66 12.36 4.13
CA TRP A 117 5.41 11.61 5.36
C TRP A 117 4.66 10.31 5.11
N MET A 118 3.70 10.29 4.19
CA MET A 118 3.01 9.05 3.81
C MET A 118 3.96 8.03 3.17
N THR A 119 4.88 8.50 2.32
CA THR A 119 5.92 7.66 1.73
C THR A 119 6.86 7.10 2.79
N ILE A 120 7.33 7.94 3.72
CA ILE A 120 8.16 7.50 4.85
C ILE A 120 7.41 6.48 5.73
N ALA A 121 6.15 6.74 6.06
CA ALA A 121 5.34 5.82 6.85
C ALA A 121 5.21 4.45 6.18
N MET A 122 5.04 4.40 4.86
CA MET A 122 5.04 3.15 4.10
C MET A 122 6.37 2.39 4.25
N TYR A 123 7.51 3.08 4.13
CA TYR A 123 8.82 2.47 4.33
C TYR A 123 9.00 1.91 5.74
N ILE A 124 8.58 2.65 6.77
CA ILE A 124 8.62 2.20 8.16
C ILE A 124 7.77 0.93 8.33
N LEU A 125 6.54 0.93 7.81
CA LEU A 125 5.65 -0.22 7.89
C LEU A 125 6.24 -1.46 7.19
N ILE A 126 6.85 -1.29 6.02
CA ILE A 126 7.54 -2.38 5.31
C ILE A 126 8.72 -2.89 6.14
N GLY A 127 9.55 -1.99 6.69
CA GLY A 127 10.68 -2.36 7.53
C GLY A 127 10.25 -3.14 8.78
N VAL A 128 9.21 -2.67 9.47
CA VAL A 128 8.63 -3.36 10.63
C VAL A 128 8.05 -4.73 10.23
N ALA A 129 7.34 -4.82 9.10
CA ALA A 129 6.78 -6.09 8.63
C ALA A 129 7.89 -7.12 8.33
N ILE A 130 8.99 -6.69 7.71
CA ILE A 130 10.16 -7.55 7.45
C ILE A 130 10.79 -8.00 8.78
N LEU A 131 10.97 -7.08 9.74
CA LEU A 131 11.52 -7.41 11.05
C LEU A 131 10.66 -8.46 11.78
N ILE A 132 9.35 -8.26 11.81
CA ILE A 132 8.41 -9.21 12.41
C ILE A 132 8.49 -10.56 11.70
N ALA A 133 8.45 -10.58 10.37
CA ALA A 133 8.55 -11.82 9.59
C ALA A 133 9.87 -12.56 9.87
N CYS A 134 10.99 -11.85 9.91
CA CYS A 134 12.30 -12.41 10.25
C CYS A 134 12.31 -12.97 11.68
N CYS A 135 11.84 -12.21 12.67
CA CYS A 135 11.76 -12.67 14.07
C CYS A 135 10.86 -13.90 14.22
N CYS A 136 9.72 -13.94 13.54
CA CYS A 136 8.83 -15.10 13.53
C CYS A 136 9.49 -16.31 12.87
N CYS A 137 10.19 -16.14 11.74
CA CYS A 137 10.94 -17.23 11.09
C CYS A 137 12.06 -17.76 11.99
N PHE A 138 12.81 -16.89 12.67
CA PHE A 138 13.85 -17.30 13.61
C PHE A 138 13.28 -18.08 14.81
N VAL A 139 12.20 -17.60 15.42
CA VAL A 139 11.53 -18.29 16.54
C VAL A 139 10.94 -19.63 16.08
N CYS A 140 10.29 -19.68 14.92
CA CYS A 140 9.74 -20.92 14.36
C CYS A 140 10.83 -21.94 14.03
N CYS A 141 11.97 -21.52 13.46
CA CYS A 141 13.11 -22.40 13.21
C CYS A 141 13.74 -22.92 14.51
N CYS A 142 13.88 -22.07 15.54
CA CYS A 142 14.41 -22.48 16.85
C CYS A 142 13.45 -23.41 17.63
N CYS A 143 12.13 -23.25 17.47
CA CYS A 143 11.13 -24.10 18.13
C CYS A 143 10.86 -25.41 17.37
N CYS A 144 10.97 -25.44 16.04
CA CYS A 144 10.78 -26.67 15.25
C CYS A 144 12.01 -27.58 15.25
N GLY A 145 13.22 -27.04 15.47
CA GLY A 145 14.44 -27.84 15.65
C GLY A 145 14.47 -28.70 16.94
N LYS A 146 13.57 -28.47 17.89
CA LYS A 146 13.47 -29.27 19.14
C LYS A 146 12.45 -30.41 19.08
N LYS A 147 11.61 -30.50 18.04
CA LYS A 147 10.57 -31.55 17.94
C LYS A 147 11.05 -32.87 17.35
N GLY A 148 12.30 -32.97 16.88
CA GLY A 148 12.84 -34.19 16.25
C GLY A 148 13.59 -35.17 17.18
N SER A 149 13.65 -34.95 18.49
CA SER A 149 14.46 -35.77 19.41
C SER A 149 13.69 -36.39 20.57
N ALA A 150 12.35 -36.34 20.58
CA ALA A 150 11.51 -36.86 21.66
C ALA A 150 10.71 -38.13 21.31
N ASP A 151 10.84 -38.68 20.09
CA ASP A 151 10.07 -39.85 19.63
C ASP A 151 10.92 -41.13 19.44
N ILE A 152 12.07 -41.28 20.12
CA ILE A 152 12.90 -42.51 20.10
C ILE A 152 12.82 -43.33 21.40
N GLU A 153 12.05 -42.91 22.41
CA GLU A 153 11.88 -43.71 23.63
C GLU A 153 10.41 -43.86 24.03
N LYS A 154 9.69 -44.70 23.28
CA LYS A 154 8.64 -45.58 23.84
C LYS A 154 8.24 -46.68 22.88
#